data_AF-A0A2T3JNZ2-F1
#
_entry.id   AF-A0A2T3JNZ2-F1
#
_cell.length_a   1.000
_cell.length_b   1.000
_cell.length_c   1.000
_cell.angle_alpha   90.00
_cell.angle_beta   90.00
_cell.angle_gamma   90.00
#
_symmetry.space_group_name_H-M   'P 1'
#
loop_
_entity.id
_entity.type
_entity.pdbx_description
1 polymer ?
#
loop_
_entity_poly.entity_id
_entity_poly.type
_entity_poly.pdbx_seq_one_letter_code
_entity_poly.pdbx_strand_id
1 'polypeptide(L)'
;MFRISFIFVLILSSLQVFAAKPMDNAITAMCDNLKKCTIEHLAMKQKVDDKAKALIVQAFDKKCDAMKSHYHDYIEKKPEIHDDAVACIHELSTTSCSDLLNKRENVHCLAFTKDK
;
A
#
# COMPACT_ATOMS: atom_id res chain seq x y z
N MET A 1 -35.95 -3.69 45.54
CA MET A 1 -36.13 -4.38 44.24
C MET A 1 -36.10 -3.32 43.15
N PHE A 2 -34.92 -3.02 42.61
CA PHE A 2 -34.74 -1.94 41.63
C PHE A 2 -35.23 -2.39 40.24
N ARG A 3 -36.36 -1.82 39.79
CA ARG A 3 -36.86 -1.94 38.43
C ARG A 3 -36.18 -0.89 37.55
N ILE A 4 -35.02 -1.22 37.00
CA ILE A 4 -34.41 -0.46 35.89
C ILE A 4 -33.87 -1.47 34.89
N SER A 5 -34.77 -2.06 34.12
CA SER A 5 -34.44 -2.74 32.87
C SER A 5 -35.27 -2.06 31.78
N PHE A 6 -34.68 -1.91 30.59
CA PHE A 6 -35.23 -1.33 29.36
C PHE A 6 -34.78 0.08 28.94
N ILE A 7 -33.52 0.47 29.09
CA ILE A 7 -32.91 1.47 28.19
C ILE A 7 -31.41 1.16 27.98
N PHE A 8 -31.07 0.08 27.27
CA PHE A 8 -29.67 -0.17 26.84
C PHE A 8 -29.59 -0.93 25.52
N VAL A 9 -30.53 -0.69 24.61
CA VAL A 9 -30.45 -1.15 23.23
C VAL A 9 -30.74 0.09 22.39
N LEU A 10 -29.71 0.65 21.74
CA LEU A 10 -29.76 1.60 20.59
C LEU A 10 -28.58 2.59 20.57
N ILE A 11 -27.34 2.17 20.83
CA ILE A 11 -26.15 3.00 20.49
C ILE A 11 -25.03 2.12 19.91
N LEU A 12 -25.33 1.38 18.84
CA LEU A 12 -24.32 0.60 18.09
C LEU A 12 -24.50 0.71 16.57
N SER A 13 -25.18 1.77 16.10
CA SER A 13 -25.62 1.87 14.69
C SER A 13 -24.91 2.93 13.85
N SER A 14 -23.83 3.57 14.34
CA SER A 14 -23.24 4.72 13.61
C SER A 14 -21.73 4.68 13.41
N LEU A 15 -21.06 3.55 13.61
CA LEU A 15 -19.66 3.36 13.19
C LEU A 15 -19.59 2.58 11.87
N GLN A 16 -20.29 3.06 10.83
CA GLN A 16 -19.95 2.72 9.44
C GLN A 16 -19.02 3.80 8.88
N VAL A 17 -17.94 4.10 9.61
CA VAL A 17 -16.91 5.02 9.15
C VAL A 17 -15.96 4.21 8.26
N PHE A 18 -16.19 4.29 6.95
CA PHE A 18 -15.21 4.13 5.88
C PHE A 18 -14.04 3.18 6.21
N ALA A 19 -14.28 1.88 6.20
CA ALA A 19 -13.20 0.93 6.02
C ALA A 19 -12.70 1.09 4.57
N ALA A 20 -11.75 2.00 4.35
CA ALA A 20 -10.84 1.84 3.22
C ALA A 20 -10.34 0.40 3.29
N LYS A 21 -10.56 -0.38 2.23
CA LYS A 21 -10.25 -1.82 2.22
C LYS A 21 -8.81 -1.98 2.73
N PRO A 22 -8.53 -2.88 3.70
CA PRO A 22 -7.20 -3.02 4.29
C PRO A 22 -6.05 -3.08 3.28
N MET A 23 -6.32 -3.64 2.09
CA MET A 23 -5.35 -3.68 0.99
C MET A 23 -5.07 -2.31 0.35
N ASP A 24 -6.07 -1.43 0.17
CA ASP A 24 -5.83 -0.10 -0.40
C ASP A 24 -4.89 0.72 0.49
N ASN A 25 -5.02 0.55 1.81
CA ASN A 25 -4.12 1.16 2.79
C ASN A 25 -2.71 0.57 2.69
N ALA A 26 -2.60 -0.76 2.53
CA ALA A 26 -1.32 -1.44 2.36
C ALA A 26 -0.60 -1.01 1.07
N ILE A 27 -1.33 -0.93 -0.06
CA ILE A 27 -0.79 -0.45 -1.34
C ILE A 27 -0.35 1.02 -1.21
N THR A 28 -1.11 1.85 -0.49
CA THR A 28 -0.75 3.25 -0.23
C THR A 28 0.56 3.33 0.58
N ALA A 29 0.68 2.56 1.66
CA ALA A 29 1.88 2.53 2.50
C ALA A 29 3.13 2.07 1.72
N MET A 30 2.98 1.02 0.89
CA MET A 30 4.03 0.58 -0.04
C MET A 30 4.46 1.72 -0.97
N CYS A 31 3.49 2.37 -1.59
CA CYS A 31 3.72 3.45 -2.54
C CYS A 31 4.44 4.65 -1.93
N ASP A 32 4.05 5.05 -0.74
CA ASP A 32 4.69 6.15 -0.03
C ASP A 32 6.13 5.82 0.35
N ASN A 33 6.40 4.57 0.76
CA ASN A 33 7.76 4.12 1.03
C ASN A 33 8.63 4.14 -0.25
N LEU A 34 8.13 3.58 -1.36
CA LEU A 34 8.86 3.57 -2.64
C LEU A 34 9.12 4.98 -3.18
N LYS A 35 8.14 5.87 -3.06
CA LYS A 35 8.26 7.29 -3.44
C LYS A 35 9.32 7.99 -2.61
N LYS A 36 9.27 7.83 -1.29
CA LYS A 36 10.27 8.36 -0.35
C LYS A 36 11.67 7.88 -0.73
N CYS A 37 11.86 6.57 -0.87
CA CYS A 37 13.17 5.98 -1.18
C CYS A 37 13.71 6.44 -2.54
N THR A 38 12.85 6.65 -3.52
CA THR A 38 13.26 7.17 -4.83
C THR A 38 13.75 8.61 -4.74
N ILE A 39 13.04 9.47 -4.00
CA ILE A 39 13.45 10.87 -3.82
C ILE A 39 14.77 10.95 -3.03
N GLU A 40 14.90 10.15 -1.96
CA GLU A 40 16.14 10.07 -1.17
C GLU A 40 17.31 9.62 -2.07
N HIS A 41 17.12 8.57 -2.87
CA HIS A 41 18.14 8.07 -3.79
C HIS A 41 18.59 9.13 -4.81
N LEU A 42 17.63 9.84 -5.41
CA LEU A 42 17.92 10.87 -6.39
C LEU A 42 18.59 12.09 -5.76
N ALA A 43 18.17 12.50 -4.56
CA ALA A 43 18.80 13.58 -3.80
C ALA A 43 20.26 13.27 -3.42
N MET A 44 20.59 11.99 -3.19
CA MET A 44 21.98 11.55 -2.97
C MET A 44 22.85 11.64 -4.24
N LYS A 45 22.25 11.47 -5.43
CA LYS A 45 22.99 11.44 -6.71
C LYS A 45 23.07 12.79 -7.41
N GLN A 46 22.07 13.64 -7.23
CA GLN A 46 21.96 14.93 -7.93
C GLN A 46 21.07 15.91 -7.16
N LYS A 47 21.23 17.21 -7.42
CA LYS A 47 20.27 18.21 -6.91
C LYS A 47 18.92 18.01 -7.60
N VAL A 48 17.95 17.47 -6.87
CA VAL A 48 16.55 17.39 -7.30
C VAL A 48 15.85 18.64 -6.82
N ASP A 49 15.51 19.53 -7.74
CA ASP A 49 14.67 20.69 -7.42
C ASP A 49 13.22 20.27 -7.15
N ASP A 50 12.42 21.18 -6.60
CA ASP A 50 11.05 20.85 -6.18
C ASP A 50 10.14 20.53 -7.37
N LYS A 51 10.45 21.04 -8.56
CA LYS A 51 9.73 20.73 -9.79
C LYS A 51 9.97 19.27 -10.20
N ALA A 52 11.21 18.81 -10.18
CA ALA A 52 11.57 17.43 -10.46
C ALA A 52 10.98 16.47 -9.41
N LYS A 53 11.01 16.84 -8.11
CA LYS A 53 10.32 16.07 -7.06
C LYS A 53 8.83 15.93 -7.36
N ALA A 54 8.14 17.01 -7.71
CA ALA A 54 6.71 16.99 -8.01
C ALA A 54 6.37 16.05 -9.18
N LEU A 55 7.19 16.03 -10.23
CA LEU A 55 7.01 15.10 -11.36
C LEU A 55 7.18 13.64 -10.95
N ILE A 56 8.17 13.34 -10.09
CA ILE A 56 8.38 11.99 -9.56
C ILE A 56 7.18 11.57 -8.71
N VAL A 57 6.76 12.41 -7.78
CA VAL A 57 5.59 12.16 -6.91
C VAL A 57 4.36 11.86 -7.76
N GLN A 58 4.07 12.69 -8.75
CA GLN A 58 2.90 12.51 -9.62
C GLN A 58 2.98 11.22 -10.45
N ALA A 59 4.18 10.83 -10.91
CA ALA A 59 4.38 9.58 -11.62
C ALA A 59 4.11 8.36 -10.72
N PHE A 60 4.56 8.42 -9.47
CA PHE A 60 4.28 7.38 -8.47
C PHE A 60 2.78 7.30 -8.16
N ASP A 61 2.11 8.44 -7.90
CA ASP A 61 0.68 8.45 -7.58
C ASP A 61 -0.15 7.75 -8.66
N LYS A 62 0.12 8.04 -9.94
CA LYS A 62 -0.54 7.36 -11.07
C LYS A 62 -0.30 5.85 -11.09
N LYS A 63 0.91 5.40 -10.76
CA LYS A 63 1.24 3.96 -10.69
C LYS A 63 0.57 3.29 -9.49
N CYS A 64 0.45 4.00 -8.39
CA CYS A 64 -0.20 3.55 -7.17
C CYS A 64 -1.70 3.36 -7.36
N ASP A 65 -2.35 4.32 -8.03
CA ASP A 65 -3.77 4.20 -8.39
C ASP A 65 -4.00 3.03 -9.35
N ALA A 66 -3.11 2.84 -10.34
CA ALA A 66 -3.16 1.69 -11.23
C ALA A 66 -2.99 0.36 -10.47
N MET A 67 -2.12 0.31 -9.46
CA MET A 67 -1.93 -0.89 -8.62
C MET A 67 -3.18 -1.21 -7.81
N LYS A 68 -3.83 -0.20 -7.21
CA LYS A 68 -5.11 -0.37 -6.50
C LYS A 68 -6.18 -0.92 -7.44
N SER A 69 -6.33 -0.33 -8.63
CA SER A 69 -7.27 -0.85 -9.64
C SER A 69 -6.96 -2.30 -9.99
N HIS A 70 -5.69 -2.61 -10.28
CA HIS A 70 -5.28 -3.98 -10.63
C HIS A 70 -5.57 -4.97 -9.50
N TYR A 71 -5.40 -4.57 -8.24
CA TYR A 71 -5.78 -5.40 -7.11
C TYR A 71 -7.27 -5.72 -7.13
N HIS A 72 -8.16 -4.71 -7.18
CA HIS A 72 -9.62 -4.93 -7.19
C HIS A 72 -10.09 -5.70 -8.43
N ASP A 73 -9.46 -5.46 -9.58
CA ASP A 73 -9.90 -6.04 -10.85
C ASP A 73 -9.44 -7.49 -11.01
N TYR A 74 -8.27 -7.84 -10.48
CA TYR A 74 -7.60 -9.12 -10.72
C TYR A 74 -7.23 -9.86 -9.43
N ILE A 75 -6.35 -9.30 -8.61
CA ILE A 75 -5.75 -10.01 -7.46
C ILE A 75 -6.80 -10.39 -6.41
N GLU A 76 -7.76 -9.51 -6.10
CA GLU A 76 -8.84 -9.76 -5.13
C GLU A 76 -9.69 -10.98 -5.52
N LYS A 77 -9.76 -11.30 -6.81
CA LYS A 77 -10.54 -12.42 -7.36
C LYS A 77 -9.70 -13.68 -7.56
N LYS A 78 -8.42 -13.64 -7.19
CA LYS A 78 -7.40 -14.66 -7.48
C LYS A 78 -6.77 -15.16 -6.17
N PRO A 79 -7.47 -16.01 -5.41
CA PRO A 79 -7.00 -16.48 -4.10
C PRO A 79 -5.62 -17.16 -4.17
N GLU A 80 -5.26 -17.75 -5.31
CA GLU A 80 -3.97 -18.41 -5.53
C GLU A 80 -2.75 -17.48 -5.45
N ILE A 81 -2.92 -16.18 -5.68
CA ILE A 81 -1.84 -15.17 -5.64
C ILE A 81 -2.10 -14.07 -4.60
N HIS A 82 -3.26 -14.10 -3.94
CA HIS A 82 -3.66 -13.05 -3.00
C HIS A 82 -2.66 -12.91 -1.85
N ASP A 83 -2.32 -14.02 -1.18
CA ASP A 83 -1.46 -13.98 0.00
C ASP A 83 -0.02 -13.58 -0.34
N ASP A 84 0.50 -14.03 -1.49
CA ASP A 84 1.80 -13.59 -2.00
C ASP A 84 1.80 -12.10 -2.35
N ALA A 85 0.69 -11.57 -2.91
CA ALA A 85 0.55 -10.14 -3.18
C ALA A 85 0.53 -9.32 -1.88
N VAL A 86 -0.22 -9.78 -0.86
CA VAL A 86 -0.24 -9.15 0.47
C VAL A 86 1.17 -9.12 1.06
N ALA A 87 1.88 -10.24 1.02
CA ALA A 87 3.23 -10.36 1.57
C ALA A 87 4.23 -9.44 0.84
N CYS A 88 4.16 -9.39 -0.49
CA CYS A 88 4.98 -8.48 -1.29
C CYS A 88 4.72 -7.00 -0.92
N ILE A 89 3.45 -6.59 -0.86
CA ILE A 89 3.07 -5.21 -0.51
C ILE A 89 3.56 -4.86 0.89
N HIS A 90 3.36 -5.77 1.86
CA HIS A 90 3.81 -5.56 3.23
C HIS A 90 5.34 -5.42 3.31
N GLU A 91 6.10 -6.31 2.65
CA GLU A 91 7.56 -6.22 2.62
C GLU A 91 8.03 -4.89 2.00
N LEU A 92 7.47 -4.50 0.85
CA LEU A 92 7.84 -3.25 0.20
C LEU A 92 7.46 -2.00 1.01
N SER A 93 6.39 -2.07 1.83
CA SER A 93 5.98 -0.96 2.71
C SER A 93 6.88 -0.77 3.93
N THR A 94 7.59 -1.81 4.36
CA THR A 94 8.36 -1.83 5.62
C THR A 94 9.87 -1.91 5.42
N THR A 95 10.33 -2.33 4.23
CA THR A 95 11.75 -2.43 3.90
C THR A 95 12.41 -1.05 3.89
N SER A 96 13.62 -0.97 4.46
CA SER A 96 14.39 0.29 4.49
C SER A 96 14.78 0.74 3.08
N CYS A 97 14.99 2.04 2.86
CA CYS A 97 15.41 2.53 1.55
C CYS A 97 16.77 1.99 1.12
N SER A 98 17.70 1.80 2.06
CA SER A 98 18.98 1.14 1.77
C SER A 98 18.76 -0.27 1.25
N ASP A 99 17.89 -1.04 1.90
CA ASP A 99 17.63 -2.43 1.49
C ASP A 99 16.83 -2.50 0.20
N LEU A 100 15.87 -1.59 -0.04
CA LEU A 100 15.14 -1.51 -1.31
C LEU A 100 16.04 -1.16 -2.49
N LEU A 101 17.07 -0.33 -2.27
CA LEU A 101 18.01 0.10 -3.31
C LEU A 101 19.12 -0.93 -3.56
N ASN A 102 19.44 -1.76 -2.56
CA ASN A 102 20.56 -2.71 -2.61
C ASN A 102 20.14 -4.18 -2.74
N LYS A 103 18.87 -4.55 -2.45
CA LYS A 103 18.40 -5.93 -2.63
C LYS A 103 18.31 -6.27 -4.12
N ARG A 104 18.93 -7.39 -4.49
CA ARG A 104 18.54 -8.14 -5.70
C ARG A 104 17.36 -9.02 -5.34
N GLU A 105 16.23 -8.73 -5.99
CA GLU A 105 15.04 -9.58 -6.10
C GLU A 105 14.34 -9.95 -4.78
N ASN A 106 13.09 -9.49 -4.64
CA ASN A 106 12.22 -9.83 -3.52
C ASN A 106 11.41 -11.09 -3.87
N VAL A 107 11.64 -12.19 -3.15
CA VAL A 107 11.05 -13.53 -3.41
C VAL A 107 9.51 -13.50 -3.45
N HIS A 108 8.86 -12.71 -2.59
CA HIS A 108 7.39 -12.58 -2.59
C HIS A 108 6.88 -11.75 -3.78
N CYS A 109 7.67 -10.78 -4.24
CA CYS A 109 7.32 -9.96 -5.40
C CYS A 109 7.69 -10.63 -6.75
N LEU A 110 8.56 -11.65 -6.74
CA LEU A 110 8.97 -12.40 -7.93
C LEU A 110 7.88 -13.35 -8.46
N ALA A 111 6.88 -13.69 -7.65
CA ALA A 111 5.73 -14.49 -8.10
C ALA A 111 5.00 -13.83 -9.29
N PHE A 112 5.05 -12.51 -9.39
CA PHE A 112 4.37 -11.70 -10.40
C PHE A 112 5.22 -11.41 -11.65
N THR A 113 6.49 -11.81 -11.68
CA THR A 113 7.40 -11.53 -12.82
C THR A 113 7.59 -12.73 -13.75
N LYS A 114 7.02 -13.90 -13.43
CA LYS A 114 7.19 -15.14 -14.20
C LYS A 114 6.24 -15.33 -15.39
N ASP A 115 5.26 -14.44 -15.58
CA ASP A 115 4.36 -14.45 -16.74
C ASP A 115 4.86 -13.57 -17.90
N LYS A 116 6.06 -13.88 -18.43
CA LYS A 116 6.54 -13.36 -19.72
C LYS A 116 7.01 -14.48 -20.63
#